data_AF-A0A3A8W3J3-F1
#
_entry.id   AF-A0A3A8W3J3-F1
#
_cell.length_a   1.000
_cell.length_b   1.000
_cell.length_c   1.000
_cell.angle_alpha   90.00
_cell.angle_beta   90.00
_cell.angle_gamma   90.00
#
_symmetry.space_group_name_H-M   'P 1'
#
loop_
_entity.id
_entity.type
_entity.pdbx_description
1 polymer ?
#
loop_
_entity_poly.entity_id
_entity_poly.type
_entity_poly.pdbx_seq_one_letter_code
_entity_poly.pdbx_strand_id
1 'polypeptide(L)' 'MEDKGRGKTVYTVSEIRIILGIGRNSAYKLCDGKSFPVRKVGKAILIPIKTFNQ' A
#
# COMPACT_ATOMS: atom_id res chain seq x y z
N MET A 1 1.10 -18.43 14.63
CA MET A 1 1.51 -17.23 13.85
C MET A 1 0.33 -16.89 12.95
N GLU A 2 -0.24 -15.68 13.08
CA GLU A 2 -1.55 -15.28 12.54
C GLU A 2 -1.76 -15.54 11.04
N ASP A 3 -2.96 -16.04 10.74
CA ASP A 3 -3.55 -16.26 9.42
C ASP A 3 -3.52 -14.97 8.57
N LYS A 4 -2.73 -14.92 7.49
CA LYS A 4 -2.74 -13.78 6.56
C LYS A 4 -2.61 -14.23 5.13
N GLY A 5 -3.73 -14.24 4.40
CA GLY A 5 -3.64 -14.24 2.94
C GLY A 5 -4.94 -14.32 2.15
N ARG A 6 -6.02 -14.93 2.66
CA ARG A 6 -7.14 -15.30 1.78
C ARG A 6 -8.25 -14.26 1.58
N GLY A 7 -8.09 -13.02 2.03
CA GLY A 7 -9.12 -11.97 1.83
C GLY A 7 -8.63 -10.52 1.82
N LYS A 8 -7.32 -10.28 1.84
CA LYS A 8 -6.80 -8.92 1.88
C LYS A 8 -6.87 -8.31 0.48
N THR A 9 -7.49 -7.14 0.35
CA THR A 9 -7.69 -6.46 -0.95
C THR A 9 -6.91 -5.15 -1.07
N VAL A 10 -6.32 -4.68 0.03
CA VAL A 10 -5.55 -3.44 0.10
C VAL A 10 -4.29 -3.61 0.94
N TYR A 11 -3.21 -2.95 0.56
CA TYR A 11 -2.00 -2.74 1.34
C TYR A 11 -2.03 -1.39 2.06
N THR A 12 -1.34 -1.32 3.19
CA THR A 12 -1.02 -0.07 3.86
C THR A 12 0.33 0.47 3.38
N VAL A 13 0.63 1.75 3.68
CA VAL A 13 1.94 2.35 3.39
C VAL A 13 3.09 1.56 4.00
N SER A 14 2.92 1.05 5.22
CA SER A 14 3.93 0.22 5.88
C SER A 14 4.23 -1.07 5.12
N GLU A 15 3.21 -1.68 4.52
CA GLU A 15 3.37 -2.91 3.74
C GLU A 15 4.01 -2.64 2.40
N ILE A 16 3.61 -1.57 1.71
CA ILE A 16 4.24 -1.14 0.46
C ILE A 16 5.73 -0.83 0.64
N ARG A 17 6.11 -0.26 1.79
CA ARG A 17 7.54 -0.05 2.11
C ARG A 17 8.33 -1.35 2.13
N ILE A 18 7.74 -2.42 2.68
CA ILE A 18 8.38 -3.74 2.76
C ILE A 18 8.40 -4.39 1.37
N ILE A 19 7.27 -4.36 0.67
CA ILE A 19 7.11 -4.97 -0.67
C ILE A 19 8.06 -4.33 -1.69
N LEU A 20 8.15 -3.00 -1.71
CA LEU A 20 8.99 -2.27 -2.67
C LEU A 20 10.42 -2.01 -2.15
N GLY A 21 10.72 -2.35 -0.90
CA GLY A 21 12.03 -2.08 -0.29
C GLY A 21 12.37 -0.58 -0.16
N ILE A 22 11.37 0.30 -0.09
CA ILE A 22 11.56 1.76 -0.10
C ILE A 22 11.47 2.40 1.29
N GLY A 23 12.18 3.52 1.43
CA GLY A 23 12.11 4.38 2.61
C GLY A 23 10.70 4.97 2.83
N ARG A 24 10.43 5.38 4.07
CA ARG A 24 9.13 5.94 4.48
C ARG A 24 8.72 7.15 3.63
N ASN A 25 9.65 8.09 3.45
CA ASN A 25 9.39 9.31 2.68
C ASN A 25 9.04 8.98 1.22
N SER A 26 9.78 8.07 0.58
CA SER A 26 9.51 7.61 -0.78
C SER A 26 8.13 6.95 -0.90
N ALA A 27 7.72 6.15 0.07
CA ALA A 27 6.39 5.52 0.07
C ALA A 27 5.26 6.54 0.18
N TYR A 28 5.39 7.55 1.04
CA TYR A 28 4.40 8.64 1.12
C TYR A 28 4.36 9.45 -0.17
N LYS A 29 5.51 9.80 -0.75
CA LYS A 29 5.58 10.49 -2.05
C LYS A 29 4.92 9.69 -3.17
N LEU A 30 5.12 8.37 -3.21
CA LEU A 30 4.45 7.49 -4.18
C LEU A 30 2.93 7.48 -3.98
N CYS A 31 2.47 7.43 -2.73
CA CYS A 31 1.05 7.45 -2.42
C CYS A 31 0.39 8.81 -2.71
N ASP A 32 1.14 9.90 -2.60
CA ASP A 32 0.65 11.27 -2.82
C ASP A 32 0.76 11.69 -4.30
N GLY A 33 1.77 11.20 -5.01
CA GLY A 33 2.05 11.50 -6.42
C GLY A 33 1.07 10.88 -7.42
N LYS A 34 0.03 10.19 -6.95
CA LYS A 34 -1.03 9.54 -7.78
C LYS A 34 -0.50 8.58 -8.85
N SER A 35 0.72 8.06 -8.70
CA SER A 35 1.32 7.09 -9.63
C SER A 35 0.55 5.77 -9.69
N PHE A 36 -0.28 5.51 -8.68
CA PHE A 36 -1.23 4.40 -8.65
C PHE A 36 -2.51 4.81 -7.90
N PRO A 37 -3.62 4.06 -8.05
CA PRO A 37 -4.83 4.32 -7.29
C PRO A 37 -4.60 4.13 -5.79
N VAL A 38 -4.91 5.18 -5.02
CA VAL A 38 -4.80 5.21 -3.57
C VAL A 38 -6.10 5.71 -2.98
N ARG A 39 -6.55 5.11 -1.87
CA ARG A 39 -7.72 5.57 -1.14
C ARG A 39 -7.34 5.96 0.29
N LYS A 40 -7.61 7.20 0.66
CA LYS A 40 -7.47 7.67 2.05
C LYS A 40 -8.78 7.38 2.79
N VAL A 41 -8.69 6.67 3.91
CA VAL A 41 -9.83 6.36 4.80
C VAL A 41 -9.46 6.86 6.19
N GLY A 42 -10.02 8.00 6.57
CA GLY A 42 -9.60 8.74 7.76
C GLY A 42 -8.10 9.12 7.66
N LYS A 43 -7.31 8.68 8.65
CA LYS A 43 -5.85 8.89 8.69
C LYS A 43 -5.05 7.80 7.95
N ALA A 44 -5.71 6.73 7.50
CA ALA A 44 -5.05 5.61 6.84
C ALA A 44 -5.01 5.79 5.32
N ILE A 45 -3.92 5.33 4.72
CA ILE A 45 -3.73 5.29 3.27
C ILE A 45 -3.75 3.82 2.85
N LEU A 46 -4.69 3.48 1.97
CA LEU A 46 -4.93 2.13 1.46
C LEU A 46 -4.62 2.07 -0.04
N ILE A 47 -3.82 1.08 -0.42
CA ILE A 47 -3.38 0.85 -1.80
C ILE A 47 -3.99 -0.49 -2.26
N PRO A 48 -4.88 -0.52 -3.27
CA PRO A 48 -5.44 -1.77 -3.76
C PRO A 48 -4.35 -2.75 -4.21
N ILE A 49 -4.43 -4.02 -3.82
CA ILE A 49 -3.43 -5.03 -4.19
C ILE A 49 -3.36 -5.19 -5.71
N LYS A 50 -4.52 -5.10 -6.38
CA LYS A 50 -4.64 -5.16 -7.85
C LYS A 50 -3.74 -4.18 -8.61
N THR A 51 -3.30 -3.11 -7.96
CA THR A 51 -2.32 -2.16 -8.52
C THR A 51 -1.02 -2.84 -8.94
N PHE A 52 -0.61 -3.92 -8.25
CA PHE A 52 0.69 -4.57 -8.46
C PHE A 52 0.62 -5.88 -9.24
N ASN A 53 -0.58 -6.29 -9.70
CA ASN A 53 -0.80 -7.59 -10.31
C ASN A 53 -1.16 -7.45 -11.81
N GLN A 54 -0.30 -6.73 -12.54
CA GLN A 54 -0.47 -6.46 -13.98
C GLN A 54 -0.11 -7.67 -14.84
#